data_AF-A0A2T9YGF4-F1
#
_entry.id   AF-A0A2T9YGF4-F1
#
_cell.length_a   1.000
_cell.length_b   1.000
_cell.length_c   1.000
_cell.angle_alpha   90.00
_cell.angle_beta   90.00
_cell.angle_gamma   90.00
#
_symmetry.space_group_name_H-M   'P 1'
#
loop_
_entity.id
_entity.type
_entity.pdbx_description
1 polymer ?
#
loop_
_entity_poly.entity_id
_entity_poly.type
_entity_poly.pdbx_seq_one_letter_code
_entity_poly.pdbx_strand_id
1 'polypeptide(L)'
;MVDTMMDNVSEDQQSSLRMKKLQNTLDRSLMMVAEDFSYEKLQSIFPELARELGDKFRQFYDQLYALLINSTQDDFSAVLVEFDIETKFKLLEDIVSKAKERALLGIEKNEVLMPEQEIRSRISTFQKESLAKLLSELSKQRETSEKLQKEFDTKRSELEEKLQYLLKIYKSIQFTKELNEF
;
A
#
# COMPACT_ATOMS: atom_id res chain seq x y z
N MET A 1 -1.42 -22.70 -28.66
CA MET A 1 -2.08 -22.89 -27.36
C MET A 1 -1.13 -23.68 -26.47
N VAL A 2 -0.24 -22.96 -25.78
CA VAL A 2 0.48 -23.48 -24.62
C VAL A 2 0.38 -22.38 -23.59
N ASP A 3 -0.10 -22.81 -22.44
CA ASP A 3 -0.60 -22.07 -21.31
C ASP A 3 0.56 -21.41 -20.57
N THR A 4 0.77 -20.10 -20.78
CA THR A 4 1.68 -19.31 -19.94
C THR A 4 0.85 -18.69 -18.83
N MET A 5 0.45 -19.54 -17.89
CA MET A 5 -0.11 -19.13 -16.61
C MET A 5 0.97 -19.25 -15.53
N MET A 6 1.02 -18.22 -14.70
CA MET A 6 1.50 -18.24 -13.31
C MET A 6 3.01 -18.18 -13.13
N ASP A 7 3.52 -16.95 -13.07
CA ASP A 7 4.43 -16.55 -11.99
C ASP A 7 4.20 -15.06 -11.70
N ASN A 8 3.01 -14.76 -11.17
CA ASN A 8 2.78 -13.53 -10.44
C ASN A 8 3.08 -13.86 -8.97
N VAL A 9 4.36 -14.10 -8.67
CA VAL A 9 4.84 -14.20 -7.30
C VAL A 9 4.73 -12.79 -6.73
N SER A 10 3.75 -12.60 -5.87
CA SER A 10 3.51 -11.41 -5.09
C SER A 10 4.82 -10.93 -4.44
N GLU A 11 5.47 -9.92 -5.02
CA GLU A 11 6.66 -9.26 -4.44
C GLU A 11 6.35 -8.53 -3.13
N ASP A 12 5.08 -8.50 -2.70
CA ASP A 12 4.60 -7.69 -1.58
C ASP A 12 4.79 -8.28 -0.17
N GLN A 13 5.42 -9.45 -0.01
CA GLN A 13 5.54 -10.09 1.32
C GLN A 13 6.93 -10.58 1.73
N GLN A 14 7.98 -10.34 0.94
CA GLN A 14 9.32 -10.56 1.47
C GLN A 14 9.75 -9.39 2.35
N SER A 15 9.62 -9.57 3.66
CA SER A 15 10.23 -8.69 4.65
C SER A 15 11.73 -8.58 4.36
N SER A 16 12.22 -7.33 4.36
CA SER A 16 13.62 -7.02 4.00
C SER A 16 14.60 -7.80 4.88
N LEU A 17 15.78 -8.15 4.35
CA LEU A 17 16.79 -8.89 5.12
C LEU A 17 17.19 -8.10 6.38
N ARG A 18 17.24 -6.78 6.27
CA ARG A 18 17.51 -5.88 7.42
C ARG A 18 16.39 -5.90 8.45
N MET A 19 15.13 -5.92 8.02
CA MET A 19 13.98 -6.03 8.93
C MET A 19 14.04 -7.35 9.72
N LYS A 20 14.29 -8.47 9.03
CA LYS A 20 14.45 -9.78 9.69
C LYS A 20 15.60 -9.77 10.71
N LYS A 21 16.73 -9.15 10.38
CA LYS A 21 17.86 -9.01 11.31
C LYS A 21 17.51 -8.14 12.51
N LEU A 22 16.77 -7.05 12.32
CA LEU A 22 16.31 -6.20 13.41
C LEU A 22 15.39 -6.98 14.34
N GLN A 23 14.37 -7.64 13.79
CA GLN A 23 13.44 -8.50 14.55
C GLN A 23 14.19 -9.56 15.36
N ASN A 24 15.08 -10.32 14.72
CA ASN A 24 15.90 -11.32 15.42
C ASN A 24 16.75 -10.73 16.55
N THR A 25 17.24 -9.49 16.39
CA THR A 25 18.03 -8.81 17.43
C THR A 25 17.16 -8.37 18.60
N LEU A 26 15.96 -7.86 18.32
CA LEU A 26 14.97 -7.50 19.34
C LEU A 26 14.51 -8.74 20.11
N ASP A 27 14.15 -9.81 19.41
CA ASP A 27 13.75 -11.08 20.02
C ASP A 27 14.85 -11.66 20.90
N ARG A 28 16.10 -11.66 20.40
CA ARG A 28 17.24 -12.11 21.20
C ARG A 28 17.47 -11.26 22.44
N SER A 29 17.32 -9.93 22.32
CA SER A 29 17.48 -9.02 23.46
C SER A 29 16.40 -9.25 24.50
N LEU A 30 15.15 -9.46 24.06
CA LEU A 30 14.04 -9.79 24.94
C LEU A 30 14.25 -11.15 25.62
N MET A 31 14.72 -12.17 24.90
CA MET A 31 15.05 -13.48 25.47
C MET A 31 16.13 -13.38 26.54
N MET A 32 17.18 -12.57 26.34
CA MET A 32 18.23 -12.39 27.35
C MET A 32 17.67 -11.76 28.64
N VAL A 33 16.77 -10.78 28.53
CA VAL A 33 16.09 -10.19 29.69
C VAL A 33 15.17 -11.22 30.36
N ALA A 34 14.49 -12.03 29.56
CA ALA A 34 13.58 -13.07 30.02
C ALA A 34 14.32 -14.19 30.79
N GLU A 35 15.48 -14.61 30.31
CA GLU A 35 16.37 -15.57 31.00
C GLU A 35 16.84 -15.02 32.35
N ASP A 36 17.13 -13.71 32.40
CA ASP A 36 17.49 -13.06 33.65
C ASP A 36 16.32 -12.95 34.63
N PHE A 37 15.09 -12.90 34.12
CA PHE A 37 13.86 -12.91 34.90
C PHE A 37 13.32 -14.33 35.14
N SER A 38 14.08 -15.13 35.89
CA SER A 38 13.70 -16.51 36.22
C SER A 38 12.82 -16.62 37.47
N TYR A 39 11.99 -17.67 37.52
CA TYR A 39 11.19 -18.02 38.70
C TYR A 39 12.04 -18.19 39.96
N GLU A 40 13.19 -18.85 39.84
CA GLU A 40 14.10 -19.13 40.96
C GLU A 40 14.67 -17.84 41.55
N LYS A 41 15.07 -16.89 40.69
CA LYS A 41 15.53 -15.56 41.14
C LYS A 41 14.39 -14.81 41.84
N LEU A 42 13.18 -14.83 41.29
CA LEU A 42 12.03 -14.15 41.91
C LEU A 42 11.67 -14.78 43.27
N GLN A 43 11.70 -16.10 43.37
CA GLN A 43 11.51 -16.83 44.63
C GLN A 43 12.59 -16.50 45.66
N SER A 44 13.85 -16.34 45.24
CA SER A 44 14.95 -15.98 46.14
C SER A 44 14.81 -14.56 46.72
N ILE A 45 14.20 -13.64 45.96
CA ILE A 45 13.95 -12.26 46.40
C ILE A 45 12.72 -12.19 47.32
N PHE A 46 11.70 -13.02 47.08
CA PHE A 46 10.46 -13.06 47.86
C PHE A 46 10.19 -14.45 48.48
N PRO A 47 11.07 -14.94 49.37
CA PRO A 47 11.01 -16.32 49.86
C PRO A 47 9.80 -16.60 50.76
N GLU A 48 9.38 -15.63 51.58
CA GLU A 48 8.22 -15.78 52.46
C GLU A 48 6.92 -15.82 51.66
N LEU A 49 6.78 -14.90 50.69
CA LEU A 49 5.63 -14.84 49.81
C LEU A 49 5.50 -16.10 48.95
N ALA A 50 6.61 -16.62 48.43
CA ALA A 50 6.63 -17.87 47.68
C ALA A 50 6.20 -19.07 48.53
N ARG A 51 6.56 -19.08 49.83
CA ARG A 51 6.16 -20.14 50.76
C ARG A 51 4.67 -20.07 51.11
N GLU A 52 4.12 -18.87 51.28
CA GLU A 52 2.70 -18.67 51.60
C GLU A 52 1.77 -18.98 50.42
N LEU A 53 2.16 -18.58 49.21
CA LEU A 53 1.33 -18.73 48.01
C LEU A 53 1.54 -20.05 47.27
N GLY A 54 2.69 -20.71 47.43
CA GLY A 54 3.01 -21.98 46.78
C GLY A 54 2.78 -21.94 45.27
N ASP A 55 1.90 -22.82 44.77
CA ASP A 55 1.56 -22.90 43.34
C ASP A 55 0.98 -21.61 42.76
N LYS A 56 0.29 -20.79 43.57
CA LYS A 56 -0.23 -19.50 43.13
C LYS A 56 0.88 -18.51 42.83
N PHE A 57 2.02 -18.61 43.52
CA PHE A 57 3.20 -17.80 43.23
C PHE A 57 3.81 -18.16 41.87
N ARG A 58 3.78 -19.45 41.50
CA ARG A 58 4.22 -19.90 40.17
C ARG A 58 3.29 -19.41 39.07
N GLN A 59 1.97 -19.52 39.26
CA GLN A 59 0.98 -18.99 38.33
C GLN A 59 1.12 -17.47 38.14
N PHE A 60 1.35 -16.74 39.23
CA PHE A 60 1.62 -15.31 39.17
C PHE A 60 2.87 -14.98 38.36
N TYR A 61 3.97 -15.72 38.56
CA TYR A 61 5.17 -15.56 37.76
C TYR A 61 4.91 -15.83 36.27
N ASP A 62 4.23 -16.93 35.94
CA ASP A 62 3.95 -17.28 34.54
C ASP A 62 3.09 -16.21 33.86
N GLN A 63 2.12 -15.62 34.58
CA GLN A 63 1.31 -14.50 34.09
C GLN A 63 2.13 -13.23 33.91
N LEU A 64 2.99 -12.89 34.87
CA LEU A 64 3.85 -11.71 34.80
C LEU A 64 4.86 -11.82 33.66
N TYR A 65 5.45 -13.01 33.50
CA TYR A 65 6.36 -13.33 32.41
C TYR A 65 5.66 -13.20 31.06
N ALA A 66 4.49 -13.82 30.90
CA ALA A 66 3.72 -13.73 29.66
C ALA A 66 3.31 -12.29 29.34
N LEU A 67 2.88 -11.52 30.35
CA LEU A 67 2.54 -10.11 30.19
C LEU A 67 3.75 -9.31 29.70
N LEU A 68 4.91 -9.47 30.34
CA LEU A 68 6.13 -8.76 29.98
C LEU A 68 6.55 -9.04 28.53
N ILE A 69 6.56 -10.31 28.13
CA ILE A 69 6.96 -10.70 26.77
C ILE A 69 5.98 -10.15 25.74
N ASN A 70 4.68 -10.40 25.93
CA ASN A 70 3.67 -10.01 24.97
C ASN A 70 3.56 -8.48 24.86
N SER A 71 3.53 -7.76 25.99
CA SER A 71 3.43 -6.29 25.95
C SER A 71 4.63 -5.65 25.26
N THR A 72 5.83 -6.17 25.53
CA THR A 72 7.06 -5.65 24.91
C THR A 72 7.10 -5.95 23.41
N GLN A 73 6.63 -7.12 22.97
CA GLN A 73 6.51 -7.46 21.54
C GLN A 73 5.48 -6.58 20.82
N ASP A 74 4.35 -6.31 21.47
CA ASP A 74 3.33 -5.39 20.94
C ASP A 74 3.88 -3.97 20.82
N ASP A 75 4.60 -3.48 21.83
CA ASP A 75 5.24 -2.16 21.82
C ASP A 75 6.30 -2.06 20.72
N PHE A 76 7.17 -3.07 20.56
CA PHE A 76 8.12 -3.11 19.45
C PHE A 76 7.42 -3.07 18.09
N SER A 77 6.35 -3.84 17.93
CA SER A 77 5.57 -3.85 16.69
C SER A 77 4.93 -2.50 16.41
N ALA A 78 4.36 -1.86 17.43
CA ALA A 78 3.76 -0.54 17.34
C ALA A 78 4.79 0.52 16.89
N VAL A 79 5.98 0.53 17.50
CA VAL A 79 7.08 1.44 17.13
C VAL A 79 7.53 1.19 15.68
N LEU A 80 7.70 -0.07 15.28
CA LEU A 80 8.12 -0.41 13.91
C LEU A 80 7.12 0.09 12.85
N VAL A 81 5.82 0.02 13.15
CA VAL A 81 4.74 0.54 12.31
C VAL A 81 4.69 2.07 12.34
N GLU A 82 4.73 2.68 13.51
CA GLU A 82 4.65 4.14 13.68
C GLU A 82 5.74 4.86 12.88
N PHE A 83 6.96 4.34 12.91
CA PHE A 83 8.10 4.93 12.21
C PHE A 83 8.28 4.45 10.77
N ASP A 84 7.37 3.61 10.25
CA ASP A 84 7.41 3.03 8.91
C ASP A 84 8.79 2.42 8.58
N ILE A 85 9.32 1.64 9.53
CA ILE A 85 10.69 1.12 9.47
C ILE A 85 10.86 0.10 8.33
N GLU A 86 9.83 -0.69 8.05
CA GLU A 86 9.88 -1.68 6.98
C GLU A 86 10.09 -1.02 5.62
N THR A 87 9.31 0.00 5.29
CA THR A 87 9.43 0.76 4.04
C THR A 87 10.80 1.41 3.94
N LYS A 88 11.30 2.01 5.02
CA LYS A 88 12.64 2.61 5.07
C LYS A 88 13.75 1.58 4.81
N PHE A 89 13.64 0.37 5.34
CA PHE A 89 14.60 -0.68 5.05
C PHE A 89 14.53 -1.19 3.61
N LYS A 90 13.33 -1.32 3.03
CA LYS A 90 13.16 -1.65 1.61
C LYS A 90 13.82 -0.60 0.72
N LEU A 91 13.58 0.69 1.00
CA LEU A 91 14.23 1.80 0.30
C LEU A 91 15.76 1.75 0.45
N LEU A 92 16.27 1.43 1.63
CA LEU A 92 17.71 1.30 1.86
C LEU A 92 18.32 0.10 1.11
N GLU A 93 17.60 -1.02 1.01
CA GLU A 93 18.04 -2.18 0.22
C GLU A 93 18.10 -1.87 -1.28
N ASP A 94 17.11 -1.14 -1.79
CA ASP A 94 17.11 -0.64 -3.16
C ASP A 94 18.29 0.31 -3.43
N ILE A 95 18.52 1.29 -2.55
CA ILE A 95 19.66 2.22 -2.66
C ILE A 95 21.00 1.47 -2.67
N VAL A 96 21.17 0.49 -1.78
CA VAL A 96 22.41 -0.29 -1.69
C VAL A 96 22.59 -1.18 -2.93
N SER A 97 21.52 -1.78 -3.43
CA SER A 97 21.56 -2.62 -4.64
C SER A 97 21.96 -1.79 -5.86
N LYS A 98 21.32 -0.62 -6.05
CA LYS A 98 21.69 0.34 -7.10
C LYS A 98 23.12 0.85 -6.97
N ALA A 99 23.60 1.08 -5.75
CA ALA A 99 24.97 1.50 -5.52
C ALA A 99 25.98 0.40 -5.88
N LYS A 100 25.69 -0.87 -5.55
CA LYS A 100 26.52 -2.02 -5.96
C LYS A 100 26.56 -2.18 -7.48
N GLU A 101 25.41 -2.04 -8.14
CA GLU A 101 25.32 -2.11 -9.60
C GLU A 101 26.17 -1.01 -10.27
N ARG A 102 26.08 0.23 -9.78
CA ARG A 102 26.93 1.34 -10.26
C ARG A 102 28.42 1.06 -10.08
N ALA A 103 28.81 0.49 -8.94
CA ALA A 103 30.19 0.11 -8.68
C ALA A 103 30.68 -0.96 -9.66
N LEU A 104 29.84 -1.95 -9.99
CA LEU A 104 30.15 -2.98 -11.00
C LEU A 104 30.28 -2.38 -12.40
N LEU A 105 29.48 -1.36 -12.72
CA LEU A 105 29.53 -0.63 -13.99
C LEU A 105 30.66 0.41 -14.05
N GLY A 106 31.46 0.56 -12.99
CA GLY A 106 32.55 1.54 -12.93
C GLY A 106 32.08 3.00 -12.90
N ILE A 107 30.83 3.25 -12.52
CA ILE A 107 30.29 4.61 -12.41
C ILE A 107 30.82 5.23 -11.13
N GLU A 108 31.71 6.22 -11.26
CA GLU A 108 32.27 6.94 -10.13
C GLU A 108 31.20 7.69 -9.33
N LYS A 109 31.41 7.75 -8.02
CA LYS A 109 30.54 8.48 -7.11
C LYS A 109 30.81 9.98 -7.29
N ASN A 110 29.85 10.72 -7.80
CA ASN A 110 29.92 12.19 -7.77
C ASN A 110 29.84 12.65 -6.31
N GLU A 111 30.98 13.04 -5.72
CA GLU A 111 31.07 13.46 -4.32
C GLU A 111 30.51 14.87 -4.08
N VAL A 112 30.37 15.68 -5.13
CA VAL A 112 29.86 17.04 -5.05
C VAL A 112 28.65 17.17 -5.95
N LEU A 113 27.45 17.12 -5.36
CA LEU A 113 26.24 17.53 -6.05
C LEU A 113 26.24 19.05 -6.13
N MET A 114 26.12 19.59 -7.34
CA MET A 114 25.89 21.03 -7.50
C MET A 114 24.55 21.38 -6.81
N PRO A 115 24.41 22.56 -6.17
CA PRO A 115 23.17 22.96 -5.49
C PRO A 115 21.92 22.83 -6.39
N GLU A 116 22.07 23.10 -7.68
CA GLU A 116 21.01 22.92 -8.68
C GLU A 116 20.56 21.46 -8.84
N GLN A 117 21.49 20.50 -8.78
CA GLN A 117 21.18 19.07 -8.85
C GLN A 117 20.50 18.59 -7.57
N GLU A 118 20.89 19.12 -6.42
CA GLU A 118 20.23 18.83 -5.15
C GLU A 118 18.79 19.34 -5.15
N ILE A 119 18.57 20.60 -5.56
CA ILE A 119 17.24 21.19 -5.69
C ILE A 119 16.38 20.41 -6.69
N ARG A 120 16.91 20.10 -7.89
CA ARG A 120 16.19 19.31 -8.90
C ARG A 120 15.85 17.91 -8.39
N SER A 121 16.74 17.25 -7.66
CA SER A 121 16.46 15.92 -7.11
C SER A 121 15.29 15.94 -6.12
N ARG A 122 15.25 16.95 -5.23
CA ARG A 122 14.15 17.16 -4.27
C ARG A 122 12.82 17.53 -4.94
N ILE A 123 12.87 18.34 -6.00
CA ILE A 123 11.68 18.75 -6.75
C ILE A 123 11.16 17.61 -7.64
N SER A 124 12.03 16.70 -8.10
CA SER A 124 11.66 15.65 -9.05
C SER A 124 10.62 14.66 -8.50
N THR A 125 10.65 14.35 -7.20
CA THR A 125 9.67 13.47 -6.57
C THR A 125 8.29 14.11 -6.57
N PHE A 126 8.20 15.37 -6.13
CA PHE A 126 6.98 16.16 -6.16
C PHE A 126 6.42 16.30 -7.59
N GLN A 127 7.30 16.52 -8.58
CA GLN A 127 6.90 16.57 -9.99
C GLN A 127 6.35 15.23 -10.49
N LYS A 128 6.96 14.10 -10.12
CA LYS A 128 6.46 12.76 -10.49
C LYS A 128 5.08 12.48 -9.89
N GLU A 129 4.88 12.81 -8.62
CA GLU A 129 3.57 12.65 -7.96
C GLU A 129 2.50 13.55 -8.59
N SER A 130 2.85 14.81 -8.88
CA SER A 130 1.94 15.75 -9.56
C SER A 130 1.56 15.25 -10.94
N LEU A 131 2.53 14.72 -11.69
CA LEU A 131 2.31 14.15 -13.01
C LEU A 131 1.40 12.91 -12.93
N ALA A 132 1.62 12.02 -11.97
CA ALA A 132 0.76 10.85 -11.78
C ALA A 132 -0.70 11.25 -11.46
N LYS A 133 -0.91 12.27 -10.62
CA LYS A 133 -2.25 12.82 -10.34
C LYS A 133 -2.90 13.39 -11.60
N LEU A 134 -2.17 14.23 -12.35
CA LEU A 134 -2.64 14.82 -13.61
C LEU A 134 -3.02 13.75 -14.63
N LEU A 135 -2.23 12.67 -14.77
CA LEU A 135 -2.56 11.56 -15.66
C LEU A 135 -3.84 10.83 -15.22
N SER A 136 -4.04 10.64 -13.91
CA SER A 136 -5.26 10.04 -13.39
C SER A 136 -6.50 10.93 -13.60
N GLU A 137 -6.36 12.25 -13.44
CA GLU A 137 -7.44 13.19 -13.73
C GLU A 137 -7.77 13.21 -15.22
N LEU A 138 -6.75 13.20 -16.08
CA LEU A 138 -6.91 13.15 -17.53
C LEU A 138 -7.61 11.87 -17.97
N SER A 139 -7.26 10.71 -17.38
CA SER A 139 -7.93 9.45 -17.69
C SER A 139 -9.41 9.47 -17.30
N LYS A 140 -9.73 9.97 -16.10
CA LYS A 140 -11.12 10.18 -15.65
C LYS A 140 -11.89 11.14 -16.57
N GLN A 141 -11.25 12.21 -17.03
CA GLN A 141 -11.88 13.16 -17.93
C GLN A 141 -12.13 12.54 -19.31
N ARG A 142 -11.23 11.70 -19.82
CA ARG A 142 -11.46 10.94 -21.06
C ARG A 142 -12.63 9.98 -20.92
N GLU A 143 -12.68 9.20 -19.84
CA GLU A 143 -13.79 8.27 -19.59
C GLU A 143 -15.14 8.99 -19.51
N THR A 144 -15.20 10.13 -18.81
CA THR A 144 -16.42 10.93 -18.73
C THR A 144 -16.80 11.54 -20.08
N SER A 145 -15.83 12.04 -20.85
CA SER A 145 -16.08 12.57 -22.20
C SER A 145 -16.58 11.48 -23.15
N GLU A 146 -16.00 10.28 -23.12
CA GLU A 146 -16.47 9.15 -23.94
C GLU A 146 -17.88 8.72 -23.58
N LYS A 147 -18.19 8.68 -22.28
CA LYS A 147 -19.55 8.38 -21.80
C LYS A 147 -20.55 9.43 -22.29
N LEU A 148 -20.20 10.71 -22.14
CA LEU A 148 -21.07 11.82 -22.54
C LEU A 148 -21.28 11.85 -24.07
N GLN A 149 -20.25 11.52 -24.84
CA GLN A 149 -20.34 11.38 -26.29
C GLN A 149 -21.33 10.27 -26.69
N LYS A 150 -21.25 9.09 -26.05
CA LYS A 150 -22.19 7.98 -26.28
C LYS A 150 -23.62 8.35 -25.93
N GLU A 151 -23.83 9.03 -24.80
CA GLU A 151 -25.15 9.52 -24.40
C GLU A 151 -25.70 10.54 -25.41
N PHE A 152 -24.85 11.45 -25.90
CA PHE A 152 -25.21 12.42 -26.93
C PHE A 152 -25.63 11.74 -28.24
N ASP A 153 -24.84 10.78 -28.73
CA ASP A 153 -25.13 10.05 -29.97
C ASP A 153 -26.42 9.23 -29.86
N THR A 154 -26.70 8.66 -28.69
CA THR A 154 -27.96 7.94 -28.40
C THR A 154 -29.15 8.90 -28.47
N LYS A 155 -29.08 10.03 -27.76
CA LYS A 155 -30.15 11.04 -27.77
C LYS A 155 -30.37 11.65 -29.15
N ARG A 156 -29.30 11.85 -29.91
CA ARG A 156 -29.39 12.31 -31.30
C ARG A 156 -30.12 11.31 -32.18
N SER A 157 -29.81 10.02 -32.04
CA SER A 157 -30.49 8.95 -32.79
C SER A 157 -31.99 8.88 -32.43
N GLU A 158 -32.33 8.94 -31.14
CA GLU A 158 -33.74 9.01 -30.69
C GLU A 158 -34.48 10.23 -31.26
N LEU A 159 -33.81 11.38 -31.36
CA LEU A 159 -34.38 12.60 -31.92
C LEU A 159 -34.63 12.45 -33.42
N GLU A 160 -33.66 11.90 -34.16
CA GLU A 160 -33.79 11.60 -35.59
C GLU A 160 -34.96 10.62 -35.86
N GLU A 161 -35.11 9.57 -35.04
CA GLU A 161 -36.24 8.64 -35.14
C GLU A 161 -37.59 9.31 -34.89
N LYS A 162 -37.71 10.13 -33.84
CA LYS A 162 -38.94 10.89 -33.55
C LYS A 162 -39.27 11.87 -34.67
N LEU A 163 -38.26 12.52 -35.25
CA LEU A 163 -38.44 13.45 -36.36
C LEU A 163 -38.94 12.72 -37.61
N GLN A 164 -38.35 11.56 -37.93
CA GLN A 164 -38.82 10.70 -39.02
C GLN A 164 -40.27 10.23 -38.81
N TYR A 165 -40.63 9.84 -37.58
CA TYR A 165 -41.99 9.46 -37.22
C TYR A 165 -42.98 10.61 -37.42
N LEU A 166 -42.65 11.82 -36.93
CA LEU A 166 -43.48 13.01 -37.12
C LEU A 166 -43.63 13.38 -38.60
N LEU A 167 -42.57 13.29 -39.40
CA LEU A 167 -42.64 13.52 -40.85
C LEU A 167 -43.56 12.52 -41.54
N LYS A 168 -43.54 11.24 -41.14
CA LYS A 168 -44.46 10.22 -41.66
C LYS A 168 -45.92 10.56 -41.33
N ILE A 169 -46.20 10.93 -40.07
CA ILE A 169 -47.55 11.37 -39.66
C ILE A 169 -47.99 12.59 -40.49
N TYR A 170 -47.15 13.62 -40.59
CA TYR A 170 -47.47 14.84 -41.33
C TYR A 170 -47.83 14.52 -42.79
N LYS A 171 -47.03 13.70 -43.48
CA LYS A 171 -47.31 13.25 -44.84
C LYS A 171 -48.64 12.48 -44.95
N SER A 172 -48.95 11.61 -43.99
CA SER A 172 -50.20 10.86 -43.99
C SER A 172 -51.43 11.74 -43.78
N ILE A 173 -51.32 12.79 -42.95
CA ILE A 173 -52.39 13.79 -42.73
C ILE A 173 -52.58 14.66 -43.98
N GLN A 174 -51.48 15.07 -44.62
CA GLN A 174 -51.55 15.85 -45.85
C GLN A 174 -52.23 15.05 -46.98
N PHE A 175 -51.86 13.79 -47.14
CA PHE A 175 -52.47 12.88 -48.12
C PHE A 175 -53.97 12.66 -47.86
N THR A 176 -54.40 12.53 -46.60
CA THR A 176 -55.82 12.39 -46.26
C THR A 176 -56.61 13.69 -46.44
N LYS A 177 -55.99 14.86 -46.32
CA LYS A 177 -56.63 16.13 -46.69
C LYS A 177 -56.85 16.23 -48.20
N GLU A 178 -55.84 15.87 -48.99
CA GLU A 178 -55.93 15.89 -50.46
C GLU A 178 -57.01 14.92 -50.99
N LEU A 179 -57.25 13.80 -50.29
CA LEU A 179 -58.31 12.82 -50.62
C LEU A 179 -59.73 13.26 -50.25
N ASN A 180 -59.90 14.17 -49.29
CA ASN A 180 -61.21 14.69 -48.87
C ASN A 180 -61.62 15.97 -49.64
N GLU A 181 -60.72 16.52 -50.46
CA GLU A 181 -61.02 17.66 -51.36
C GLU A 181 -61.41 17.20 -52.79
N PHE A 182 -61.48 15.88 -53.03
CA PHE A 182 -62.07 15.24 -54.21
C PHE A 182 -63.41 14.57 -53.87
#